data_AF-A0A926CS74-F1
#
_entry.id   AF-A0A926CS74-F1
#
_cell.length_a   1.000
_cell.length_b   1.000
_cell.length_c   1.000
_cell.angle_alpha   90.00
_cell.angle_beta   90.00
_cell.angle_gamma   90.00
#
_symmetry.space_group_name_H-M   'P 1'
#
loop_
_entity.id
_entity.type
_entity.pdbx_description
1 polymer ?
#
loop_
_entity_poly.entity_id
_entity_poly.type
_entity_poly.pdbx_seq_one_letter_code
_entity_poly.pdbx_strand_id
1 'polypeptide(L)'
;MTTKGNQTRTRILHEAALLFNQQGYSGTSFADIMSATGLQKGGVFNHFANKDVLALAAFDYAFAVARDYFVQAVTAKSTSLEQLLAVVEVFKDFSQDTPLPGGCPLLNTAIESDDAYPELRKRTQDGMTQWHSLIARLVRRGIAQGEIR
;
A
#
# COMPACT_ATOMS: atom_id res chain seq x y z
N MET A 1 5.19 21.65 11.83
CA MET A 1 3.78 21.64 12.26
C MET A 1 2.91 21.32 11.07
N THR A 2 2.18 20.21 11.09
CA THR A 2 1.24 19.82 10.02
C THR A 2 -0.02 20.68 10.10
N THR A 3 -0.47 21.25 8.99
CA THR A 3 -1.69 22.08 8.97
C THR A 3 -2.95 21.25 9.22
N LYS A 4 -4.03 21.87 9.72
CA LYS A 4 -5.34 21.22 9.89
C LYS A 4 -5.86 20.59 8.59
N GLY A 5 -5.60 21.25 7.45
CA GLY A 5 -5.92 20.73 6.12
C GLY A 5 -5.17 19.44 5.79
N ASN A 6 -3.87 19.38 6.10
CA ASN A 6 -3.07 18.16 5.89
C ASN A 6 -3.52 17.00 6.79
N GLN A 7 -3.86 17.28 8.05
CA GLN A 7 -4.40 16.25 8.96
C GLN A 7 -5.73 15.67 8.43
N THR A 8 -6.61 16.54 7.94
CA THR A 8 -7.90 16.10 7.36
C THR A 8 -7.68 15.26 6.10
N ARG A 9 -6.76 15.69 5.22
CA ARG A 9 -6.39 14.94 4.02
C ARG A 9 -5.83 13.55 4.36
N THR A 10 -4.92 13.45 5.34
CA THR A 10 -4.37 12.17 5.78
C THR A 10 -5.44 11.26 6.35
N ARG A 11 -6.37 11.79 7.15
CA ARG A 11 -7.52 11.01 7.65
C ARG A 11 -8.38 10.46 6.52
N ILE A 12 -8.69 11.28 5.50
CA ILE A 12 -9.44 10.82 4.33
C ILE A 12 -8.70 9.69 3.61
N LEU A 13 -7.38 9.82 3.40
CA LEU A 13 -6.59 8.77 2.77
C LEU A 13 -6.57 7.48 3.57
N HIS A 14 -6.40 7.58 4.90
CA HIS A 14 -6.41 6.43 5.79
C HIS A 14 -7.73 5.66 5.67
N GLU A 15 -8.87 6.31 5.92
CA GLU A 15 -10.18 5.65 5.88
C GLU A 15 -10.52 5.11 4.48
N ALA A 16 -10.19 5.86 3.43
CA ALA A 16 -10.41 5.40 2.06
C ALA A 16 -9.54 4.17 1.74
N ALA A 17 -8.27 4.16 2.16
CA ALA A 17 -7.38 3.02 1.97
C ALA A 17 -7.91 1.77 2.69
N LEU A 18 -8.43 1.91 3.92
CA LEU A 18 -9.04 0.81 4.66
C LEU A 18 -10.25 0.23 3.92
N LEU A 19 -11.15 1.09 3.43
CA LEU A 19 -12.35 0.65 2.72
C LEU A 19 -11.98 -0.02 1.39
N PHE A 20 -11.14 0.63 0.57
CA PHE A 20 -10.72 0.08 -0.72
C PHE A 20 -9.97 -1.24 -0.56
N ASN A 21 -9.13 -1.40 0.47
CA ASN A 21 -8.40 -2.65 0.66
C ASN A 21 -9.29 -3.82 1.09
N GLN A 22 -10.44 -3.55 1.73
CA GLN A 22 -11.36 -4.58 2.21
C GLN A 22 -12.52 -4.86 1.25
N GLN A 23 -12.99 -3.85 0.53
CA GLN A 23 -14.21 -3.90 -0.28
C GLN A 23 -13.95 -3.69 -1.78
N GLY A 24 -12.71 -3.38 -2.15
CA GLY A 24 -12.35 -2.96 -3.49
C GLY A 24 -12.79 -1.52 -3.80
N TYR A 25 -12.21 -0.95 -4.85
CA TYR A 25 -12.66 0.29 -5.45
C TYR A 25 -14.14 0.21 -5.84
N SER A 26 -14.54 -0.86 -6.51
CA SER A 26 -15.89 -1.02 -7.06
C SER A 26 -16.95 -1.17 -5.97
N GLY A 27 -16.63 -1.87 -4.88
CA GLY A 27 -17.52 -2.08 -3.74
C GLY A 27 -17.62 -0.90 -2.78
N THR A 28 -16.68 0.04 -2.81
CA THR A 28 -16.68 1.21 -1.91
C THR A 28 -17.41 2.39 -2.54
N SER A 29 -18.52 2.86 -1.96
CA SER A 29 -19.20 4.07 -2.44
C SER A 29 -18.58 5.35 -1.85
N PHE A 30 -18.87 6.49 -2.46
CA PHE A 30 -18.46 7.78 -1.87
C PHE A 30 -19.17 8.07 -0.54
N ALA A 31 -20.38 7.53 -0.35
CA ALA A 31 -21.12 7.65 0.90
C ALA A 31 -20.44 6.87 2.04
N ASP A 32 -19.87 5.70 1.75
CA ASP A 32 -19.12 4.92 2.73
C ASP A 32 -17.88 5.69 3.21
N ILE A 33 -17.17 6.34 2.29
CA ILE A 33 -16.01 7.19 2.61
C ILE A 33 -16.42 8.38 3.47
N MET A 34 -17.53 9.04 3.14
CA MET A 34 -18.06 10.14 3.96
C MET A 34 -18.43 9.67 5.36
N SER A 35 -19.07 8.50 5.48
CA SER A 35 -19.43 7.89 6.75
C SER A 35 -18.20 7.56 7.59
N ALA A 36 -17.22 6.86 7.02
CA ALA A 36 -15.98 6.47 7.71
C ALA A 36 -15.16 7.68 8.17
N THR A 37 -15.11 8.75 7.37
CA THR A 37 -14.38 9.98 7.71
C THR A 37 -15.15 10.91 8.64
N GLY A 38 -16.47 10.72 8.80
CA GLY A 38 -17.37 11.66 9.49
C GLY A 38 -17.44 13.03 8.81
N LEU A 39 -17.14 13.11 7.51
CA LEU A 39 -17.14 14.36 6.74
C LEU A 39 -18.36 14.44 5.82
N GLN A 40 -18.88 15.66 5.69
CA GLN A 40 -19.87 15.96 4.65
C GLN A 40 -19.20 16.00 3.27
N LYS A 41 -20.02 15.88 2.22
CA LYS A 41 -19.58 15.81 0.81
C LYS A 41 -18.53 16.88 0.48
N GLY A 42 -18.84 18.15 0.78
CA GLY A 42 -17.91 19.27 0.53
C GLY A 42 -16.57 19.13 1.24
N GLY A 43 -16.53 18.53 2.44
CA GLY A 43 -15.28 18.32 3.19
C GLY A 43 -14.32 17.36 2.50
N VAL A 44 -14.83 16.29 1.87
CA VAL A 44 -14.01 15.35 1.08
C VAL A 44 -13.62 15.98 -0.26
N PHE A 45 -14.57 16.63 -0.96
CA PHE A 45 -14.32 17.25 -2.27
C PHE A 45 -13.33 18.43 -2.22
N ASN A 46 -13.21 19.11 -1.08
CA ASN A 46 -12.18 20.13 -0.87
C ASN A 46 -10.74 19.57 -0.95
N HIS A 47 -10.56 18.26 -0.78
CA HIS A 47 -9.26 17.59 -0.83
C HIS A 47 -9.07 16.71 -2.06
N PHE A 48 -10.15 16.12 -2.59
CA PHE A 48 -10.09 15.20 -3.73
C PHE A 48 -11.23 15.50 -4.71
N ALA A 49 -10.87 15.76 -5.97
CA ALA A 49 -11.83 16.21 -6.97
C ALA A 49 -12.91 15.16 -7.30
N ASN A 50 -12.58 13.86 -7.18
CA ASN A 50 -13.50 12.76 -7.40
C ASN A 50 -12.99 11.48 -6.72
N LYS A 51 -13.78 10.40 -6.81
CA LYS A 51 -13.45 9.09 -6.25
C LYS A 51 -12.20 8.48 -6.86
N ASP A 52 -11.95 8.66 -8.16
CA ASP A 52 -10.78 8.10 -8.84
C ASP A 52 -9.48 8.71 -8.30
N VAL A 53 -9.42 10.04 -8.22
CA VAL A 53 -8.26 10.75 -7.66
C VAL A 53 -8.01 10.35 -6.21
N LEU A 54 -9.07 10.15 -5.42
CA LEU A 54 -8.95 9.63 -4.06
C LEU A 54 -8.45 8.19 -4.05
N ALA A 55 -8.96 7.31 -4.91
CA ALA A 55 -8.56 5.92 -4.98
C ALA A 55 -7.07 5.75 -5.32
N LEU A 56 -6.58 6.52 -6.30
CA LEU A 56 -5.17 6.53 -6.66
C LEU A 56 -4.29 6.98 -5.48
N ALA A 57 -4.68 8.06 -4.80
CA ALA A 57 -3.93 8.56 -3.65
C ALA A 57 -4.03 7.63 -2.43
N ALA A 58 -5.16 6.95 -2.24
CA ALA A 58 -5.37 5.97 -1.18
C ALA A 58 -4.55 4.70 -1.43
N PHE A 59 -4.44 4.26 -2.70
CA PHE A 59 -3.51 3.20 -3.08
C PHE A 59 -2.07 3.59 -2.77
N ASP A 60 -1.63 4.78 -3.18
CA ASP A 60 -0.26 5.25 -2.93
C ASP A 60 0.04 5.31 -1.41
N TYR A 61 -0.94 5.74 -0.60
CA TYR A 61 -0.88 5.70 0.85
C TYR A 61 -0.77 4.27 1.40
N ALA A 62 -1.66 3.37 0.96
CA ALA A 62 -1.70 1.99 1.41
C ALA A 62 -0.41 1.24 1.07
N PHE A 63 0.09 1.43 -0.16
CA PHE A 63 1.34 0.85 -0.62
C PHE A 63 2.54 1.38 0.17
N ALA A 64 2.57 2.68 0.49
CA ALA A 64 3.63 3.24 1.33
C ALA A 64 3.64 2.64 2.74
N VAL A 65 2.48 2.49 3.37
CA VAL A 65 2.35 1.86 4.70
C VAL A 65 2.85 0.41 4.66
N ALA A 66 2.40 -0.37 3.67
CA ALA A 66 2.86 -1.75 3.51
C ALA A 66 4.38 -1.81 3.25
N ARG A 67 4.90 -0.98 2.36
CA ARG A 67 6.33 -0.90 2.04
C ARG A 67 7.16 -0.56 3.28
N ASP A 68 6.74 0.41 4.08
CA ASP A 68 7.50 0.86 5.25
C ASP A 68 7.56 -0.25 6.31
N TYR A 69 6.48 -1.01 6.51
CA TYR A 69 6.45 -2.21 7.35
C TYR A 69 7.47 -3.27 6.87
N PHE A 70 7.48 -3.55 5.56
CA PHE A 70 8.46 -4.47 4.97
C PHE A 70 9.91 -3.98 5.12
N VAL A 71 10.16 -2.70 4.83
CA VAL A 71 11.51 -2.12 4.95
C VAL A 71 12.00 -2.20 6.39
N GLN A 72 11.15 -1.95 7.37
CA GLN A 72 11.49 -2.09 8.78
C GLN A 72 11.91 -3.52 9.13
N ALA A 73 11.13 -4.52 8.72
CA ALA A 73 11.43 -5.93 8.98
C ALA A 73 12.75 -6.38 8.31
N VAL A 74 12.97 -5.95 7.07
CA VAL A 74 14.18 -6.28 6.30
C VAL A 74 15.41 -5.59 6.91
N THR A 75 15.35 -4.28 7.14
CA THR A 75 16.52 -3.52 7.63
C THR A 75 16.90 -3.84 9.07
N ALA A 76 16.03 -4.52 9.83
CA ALA A 76 16.36 -5.08 11.14
C ALA A 76 17.30 -6.30 11.09
N LYS A 77 17.60 -6.84 9.90
CA LYS A 77 18.52 -7.98 9.70
C LYS A 77 19.86 -7.53 9.14
N SER A 78 20.92 -8.28 9.44
CA SER A 78 22.30 -7.89 9.14
C SER A 78 22.82 -8.47 7.83
N THR A 79 22.48 -9.72 7.52
CA THR A 79 22.94 -10.40 6.29
C THR A 79 21.90 -10.32 5.18
N SER A 80 22.33 -10.41 3.92
CA SER A 80 21.42 -10.45 2.77
C SER A 80 20.53 -11.69 2.77
N LEU A 81 21.04 -12.84 3.23
CA LEU A 81 20.23 -14.05 3.40
C LEU A 81 19.12 -13.85 4.44
N GLU A 82 19.43 -13.33 5.64
CA GLU A 82 18.41 -13.05 6.66
C GLU A 82 17.40 -11.99 6.20
N GLN A 83 17.86 -10.99 5.43
CA GLN A 83 17.01 -9.98 4.84
C GLN A 83 16.01 -10.58 3.84
N LEU A 84 16.42 -11.54 3.01
CA LEU A 84 15.52 -12.27 2.11
C LEU A 84 14.53 -13.15 2.88
N LEU A 85 14.99 -13.85 3.92
CA LEU A 85 14.10 -14.63 4.78
C LEU A 85 13.07 -13.75 5.49
N ALA A 86 13.46 -12.55 5.92
CA ALA A 86 12.53 -11.59 6.53
C ALA A 86 11.43 -11.14 5.55
N VAL A 87 11.72 -11.01 4.25
CA VAL A 87 10.67 -10.75 3.24
C VAL A 87 9.61 -11.85 3.25
N VAL A 88 10.03 -13.12 3.32
CA VAL A 88 9.12 -14.28 3.34
C VAL A 88 8.30 -14.31 4.62
N GLU A 89 8.92 -14.09 5.78
CA GLU A 89 8.20 -14.07 7.06
C GLU A 89 7.16 -12.94 7.10
N VAL A 90 7.48 -11.76 6.57
CA VAL A 90 6.48 -10.68 6.46
C VAL A 90 5.27 -11.16 5.66
N PHE A 91 5.46 -11.74 4.47
CA PHE A 91 4.34 -12.21 3.65
C PHE A 91 3.52 -13.33 4.31
N LYS A 92 4.16 -14.21 5.09
CA LYS A 92 3.48 -15.25 5.87
C LYS A 92 2.56 -14.62 6.93
N ASP A 93 3.05 -13.58 7.59
CA ASP A 93 2.34 -12.89 8.67
C ASP A 93 1.29 -11.89 8.15
N PHE A 94 1.31 -11.52 6.87
CA PHE A 94 0.29 -10.63 6.25
C PHE A 94 -1.16 -11.12 6.40
N SER A 95 -1.36 -12.41 6.69
CA SER A 95 -2.67 -13.00 6.97
C SER A 95 -3.16 -12.83 8.42
N GLN A 96 -2.26 -12.51 9.36
CA GLN A 96 -2.54 -12.42 10.80
C GLN A 96 -2.24 -11.03 11.39
N ASP A 97 -1.18 -10.38 10.91
CA ASP A 97 -0.70 -9.08 11.38
C ASP A 97 -0.37 -8.20 10.17
N THR A 98 -1.40 -7.54 9.64
CA THR A 98 -1.26 -6.66 8.49
C THR A 98 -1.29 -5.20 8.92
N PRO A 99 -0.40 -4.34 8.38
CA PRO A 99 -0.42 -2.92 8.71
C PRO A 99 -1.70 -2.22 8.22
N LEU A 100 -2.50 -2.87 7.36
CA LEU A 100 -3.77 -2.40 6.84
C LEU A 100 -4.79 -3.54 6.80
N PRO A 101 -5.94 -3.42 7.49
CA PRO A 101 -7.09 -4.32 7.32
C PRO A 101 -7.38 -4.66 5.85
N GLY A 102 -7.70 -5.92 5.56
CA GLY A 102 -7.95 -6.42 4.20
C GLY A 102 -6.75 -7.12 3.54
N GLY A 103 -5.58 -7.13 4.17
CA GLY A 103 -4.40 -7.86 3.67
C GLY A 103 -3.54 -6.99 2.74
N CYS A 104 -2.91 -7.60 1.73
CA CYS A 104 -1.92 -6.91 0.90
C CYS A 104 -2.58 -5.95 -0.12
N PRO A 105 -2.38 -4.62 -0.02
CA PRO A 105 -3.01 -3.67 -0.94
C PRO A 105 -2.48 -3.78 -2.36
N LEU A 106 -1.22 -4.21 -2.53
CA LEU A 106 -0.65 -4.45 -3.85
C LEU A 106 -1.33 -5.63 -4.56
N LEU A 107 -1.55 -6.74 -3.85
CA LEU A 107 -2.23 -7.92 -4.39
C LEU A 107 -3.70 -7.62 -4.69
N ASN A 108 -4.43 -7.07 -3.72
CA ASN A 108 -5.86 -6.81 -3.86
C ASN A 108 -6.14 -5.87 -5.04
N THR A 109 -5.37 -4.78 -5.15
CA THR A 109 -5.52 -3.84 -6.25
C THR A 109 -5.07 -4.44 -7.58
N ALA A 110 -4.04 -5.30 -7.61
CA ALA A 110 -3.59 -5.95 -8.84
C ALA A 110 -4.70 -6.84 -9.43
N ILE A 111 -5.43 -7.57 -8.60
CA ILE A 111 -6.58 -8.40 -9.04
C ILE A 111 -7.75 -7.52 -9.48
N GLU A 112 -8.05 -6.42 -8.80
CA GLU A 112 -9.18 -5.57 -9.20
C GLU A 112 -8.91 -4.74 -10.46
N SER A 113 -7.64 -4.45 -10.75
CA SER A 113 -7.23 -3.56 -11.86
C SER A 113 -6.56 -4.27 -13.03
N ASP A 114 -6.49 -5.60 -13.07
CA ASP A 114 -5.84 -6.30 -14.19
C ASP A 114 -6.56 -6.05 -15.52
N ASP A 115 -7.88 -6.19 -15.54
CA ASP A 115 -8.75 -5.98 -16.70
C ASP A 115 -9.56 -4.67 -16.63
N ALA A 116 -9.41 -3.91 -15.54
CA ALA A 116 -10.11 -2.65 -15.30
C ALA A 116 -9.16 -1.53 -14.83
N TYR A 117 -9.67 -0.31 -14.69
CA TYR A 117 -8.96 0.82 -14.03
C TYR A 117 -7.47 1.00 -14.41
N PRO A 118 -7.15 1.41 -15.66
CA PRO A 118 -5.78 1.45 -16.17
C PRO A 118 -4.76 2.23 -15.30
N GLU A 119 -5.21 3.28 -14.62
CA GLU A 119 -4.37 4.09 -13.74
C GLU A 119 -4.02 3.41 -12.41
N LEU A 120 -4.91 2.56 -11.88
CA LEU A 120 -4.60 1.69 -10.74
C LEU A 120 -3.68 0.56 -11.18
N ARG A 121 -3.95 -0.04 -12.35
CA ARG A 121 -3.08 -1.06 -12.95
C ARG A 121 -1.65 -0.57 -13.12
N LYS A 122 -1.48 0.67 -13.57
CA LYS A 122 -0.16 1.27 -13.73
C LYS A 122 0.57 1.39 -12.39
N ARG A 123 -0.13 1.84 -11.34
CA ARG A 123 0.44 1.95 -9.99
C ARG A 123 0.79 0.60 -9.37
N THR A 124 -0.01 -0.43 -9.60
CA THR A 124 0.30 -1.79 -9.13
C THR A 124 1.51 -2.36 -9.87
N GLN A 125 1.62 -2.16 -11.19
CA GLN A 125 2.81 -2.55 -11.95
C GLN A 125 4.08 -1.85 -11.45
N ASP A 126 3.99 -0.56 -11.11
CA ASP A 126 5.12 0.20 -10.55
C ASP A 126 5.49 -0.30 -9.14
N GLY A 127 4.50 -0.64 -8.31
CA GLY A 127 4.71 -1.26 -7.00
C GLY A 127 5.37 -2.64 -7.10
N MET A 128 4.91 -3.48 -8.03
CA MET A 128 5.51 -4.80 -8.29
C MET A 128 6.95 -4.68 -8.79
N THR A 129 7.23 -3.70 -9.66
CA THR A 129 8.58 -3.43 -10.18
C THR A 129 9.52 -2.99 -9.05
N GLN A 130 9.05 -2.14 -8.13
CA GLN A 130 9.81 -1.73 -6.95
C GLN A 130 10.13 -2.94 -6.06
N TRP A 131 9.16 -3.83 -5.86
CA TRP A 131 9.34 -5.06 -5.09
C TRP A 131 10.39 -5.99 -5.71
N HIS A 132 10.22 -6.31 -6.98
CA HIS A 132 11.17 -7.15 -7.70
C HIS A 132 12.58 -6.57 -7.66
N SER A 133 12.71 -5.24 -7.79
CA SER A 133 14.00 -4.55 -7.70
C SER A 133 14.64 -4.66 -6.31
N LEU A 134 13.85 -4.62 -5.23
CA LEU A 134 14.36 -4.80 -3.87
C LEU A 134 14.94 -6.21 -3.68
N ILE A 135 14.19 -7.25 -4.05
CA ILE A 135 14.64 -8.64 -3.93
C ILE A 135 15.90 -8.87 -4.78
N ALA A 136 15.90 -8.41 -6.04
CA ALA A 136 17.06 -8.53 -6.92
C ALA A 136 18.31 -7.85 -6.34
N ARG A 137 18.17 -6.70 -5.69
CA ARG A 137 19.30 -6.04 -5.00
C ARG A 137 19.83 -6.86 -3.83
N LEU A 138 18.95 -7.43 -3.00
CA LEU A 138 19.34 -8.27 -1.88
C LEU A 138 20.09 -9.51 -2.34
N VAL A 139 19.59 -10.18 -3.39
CA VAL A 139 20.26 -11.35 -4.00
C VAL A 139 21.65 -10.96 -4.52
N ARG A 140 21.76 -9.90 -5.33
CA ARG A 140 23.06 -9.44 -5.86
C ARG A 140 24.06 -9.11 -4.77
N ARG A 141 23.61 -8.46 -3.69
CA ARG A 141 24.46 -8.14 -2.55
C ARG A 141 24.92 -9.39 -1.81
N GLY A 142 24.01 -10.36 -1.60
CA GLY A 142 24.34 -11.65 -1.00
C GLY A 142 25.35 -12.45 -1.82
N ILE A 143 25.24 -12.44 -3.16
CA ILE A 143 26.25 -13.06 -4.04
C ILE A 143 27.61 -12.37 -3.89
N ALA A 144 27.64 -11.03 -3.92
CA ALA A 144 28.89 -10.27 -3.76
C ALA A 144 29.56 -10.49 -2.40
N GLN A 145 28.78 -10.80 -1.36
CA GLN A 145 29.24 -11.09 0.00
C GLN A 145 29.54 -12.58 0.23
N GLY A 146 29.30 -13.46 -0.75
CA GLY A 146 29.50 -14.90 -0.63
C GLY A 146 28.44 -15.62 0.23
N GLU A 147 27.31 -14.97 0.52
CA GLU A 147 26.20 -15.52 1.31
C GLU A 147 25.22 -16.35 0.47
N ILE A 148 25.12 -16.04 -0.83
CA ILE A 148 24.16 -16.63 -1.78
C ILE A 148 24.94 -17.10 -3.02
N ARG A 149 24.53 -18.24 -3.60
CA ARG A 149 25.10 -18.79 -4.84
C ARG A 149 24.39 -18.26 -6.07
#